data_AF-A0A497PBV2-F1
#
_entry.id   AF-A0A497PBV2-F1
#
_cell.length_a   1.000
_cell.length_b   1.000
_cell.length_c   1.000
_cell.angle_alpha   90.00
_cell.angle_beta   90.00
_cell.angle_gamma   90.00
#
_symmetry.space_group_name_H-M   'P 1'
#
loop_
_entity.id
_entity.type
_entity.pdbx_description
1 polymer ?
#
loop_
_entity_poly.entity_id
_entity_poly.type
_entity_poly.pdbx_seq_one_letter_code
_entity_poly.pdbx_strand_id
1 'polypeptide(L)' 'MKLEEKELKSLRDLNSEFQSLKVQLGELSIQKNSVLKRVDSIRVEFESLENELIKKYGENSVINLEHGTVTQNGENK' A
#
# COMPACT_ATOMS: atom_id res chain seq x y z
N MET A 1 44.26 -12.31 -27.49
CA MET A 1 43.85 -13.12 -26.33
C MET A 1 42.33 -13.09 -26.26
N LYS A 2 41.65 -14.20 -25.97
CA LYS A 2 40.20 -14.28 -25.76
C LYS A 2 39.94 -14.98 -24.43
N LEU A 3 38.81 -14.69 -23.80
CA LEU A 3 38.35 -15.40 -22.61
C LEU A 3 38.14 -16.88 -22.93
N GLU A 4 38.43 -17.74 -21.97
CA GLU A 4 38.02 -19.13 -22.04
C GLU A 4 36.50 -19.25 -21.95
N GLU A 5 35.95 -20.32 -22.51
CA GLU A 5 34.49 -20.51 -22.56
C GLU A 5 33.85 -20.52 -21.17
N LYS A 6 34.54 -21.09 -20.17
CA LYS A 6 34.06 -21.15 -18.79
C LYS A 6 33.98 -19.76 -18.14
N GLU A 7 34.97 -18.92 -18.39
CA GLU A 7 35.02 -17.55 -17.89
C GLU A 7 33.91 -16.71 -18.53
N LEU A 8 33.78 -16.82 -19.85
CA LEU A 8 32.75 -16.12 -20.61
C LEU A 8 31.34 -16.57 -20.21
N LYS A 9 31.14 -17.87 -19.96
CA LYS A 9 29.86 -18.41 -19.46
C LYS A 9 29.52 -17.82 -18.09
N SER A 10 30.49 -17.83 -17.16
CA SER A 10 30.29 -17.30 -15.81
C SER A 10 29.91 -15.82 -15.83
N LEU A 11 30.58 -15.01 -16.66
CA LEU A 11 30.25 -13.59 -16.84
C LEU A 11 28.84 -13.38 -17.43
N ARG A 12 28.44 -14.20 -18.40
CA ARG A 12 27.10 -14.12 -18.99
C ARG A 12 26.01 -14.48 -17.98
N ASP A 13 26.22 -15.54 -17.21
CA ASP A 13 25.28 -15.99 -16.19
C ASP A 13 25.08 -14.91 -15.12
N LEU A 14 26.18 -14.36 -14.58
CA LEU A 14 26.14 -13.27 -13.60
C LEU A 14 25.47 -12.00 -14.15
N ASN A 15 25.78 -11.60 -15.39
CA ASN A 15 25.14 -10.43 -15.99
C ASN A 15 23.64 -10.65 -16.21
N SER A 16 23.22 -11.86 -16.62
CA SER A 16 21.81 -12.19 -16.79
C SER A 16 21.05 -12.10 -15.47
N GLU A 17 21.61 -12.69 -14.41
CA GLU A 17 21.04 -12.63 -13.06
C GLU A 17 20.95 -11.18 -12.57
N PHE A 18 22.01 -10.40 -12.75
CA PHE A 18 22.04 -8.99 -12.38
C PHE A 18 20.96 -8.16 -13.08
N GLN A 19 20.75 -8.34 -14.39
CA GLN A 19 19.68 -7.63 -15.10
C GLN A 19 18.29 -8.08 -14.62
N SER A 20 18.10 -9.38 -14.37
CA SER A 20 16.85 -9.92 -13.82
C SER A 20 16.51 -9.29 -12.48
N LEU A 21 17.47 -9.24 -11.55
CA LEU A 21 17.29 -8.64 -10.23
C LEU A 21 16.99 -7.14 -10.32
N LYS A 22 17.62 -6.40 -11.23
CA LYS A 22 17.30 -4.98 -11.46
C LYS A 22 15.86 -4.77 -11.91
N VAL A 23 15.37 -5.61 -12.82
CA VAL A 23 13.97 -5.52 -13.29
C VAL A 23 13.01 -5.84 -12.14
N GLN A 24 13.28 -6.89 -11.37
CA GLN A 24 12.47 -7.26 -10.20
C GLN A 24 12.42 -6.13 -9.16
N LEU A 25 13.55 -5.48 -8.90
CA LEU A 25 13.62 -4.33 -7.98
C LEU A 25 12.79 -3.13 -8.47
N GLY A 26 12.84 -2.86 -9.78
CA GLY A 26 12.02 -1.83 -10.41
C GLY A 26 10.52 -2.13 -10.25
N GLU A 27 10.12 -3.37 -10.54
CA GLU A 27 8.74 -3.83 -10.40
C GLU A 27 8.24 -3.71 -8.95
N LEU A 28 9.02 -4.17 -7.98
CA LEU A 28 8.69 -4.02 -6.55
C LEU A 28 8.50 -2.56 -6.14
N SER A 29 9.32 -1.66 -6.70
CA SER A 29 9.21 -0.22 -6.42
C SER A 29 7.90 0.36 -6.98
N ILE A 30 7.48 -0.07 -8.17
CA ILE A 30 6.20 0.30 -8.78
C ILE A 30 5.03 -0.22 -7.93
N GLN A 31 5.09 -1.50 -7.54
CA GLN A 31 4.05 -2.14 -6.72
C GLN A 31 3.90 -1.45 -5.37
N LYS A 32 5.01 -1.15 -4.68
CA LYS A 32 5.01 -0.38 -3.44
C LYS A 32 4.30 0.97 -3.62
N ASN A 33 4.64 1.71 -4.68
CA ASN A 33 4.02 3.00 -4.95
C ASN A 33 2.51 2.89 -5.23
N SER A 34 2.09 1.83 -5.93
CA SER A 34 0.67 1.55 -6.17
C SER A 34 -0.10 1.34 -4.85
N VAL A 35 0.46 0.56 -3.93
CA VAL A 35 -0.13 0.34 -2.60
C VAL A 35 -0.21 1.64 -1.80
N LEU A 36 0.84 2.46 -1.81
CA LEU A 36 0.84 3.75 -1.11
C LEU A 36 -0.27 4.68 -1.63
N LYS A 37 -0.44 4.77 -2.95
CA LYS A 37 -1.54 5.54 -3.55
C LYS A 37 -2.90 5.03 -3.09
N ARG A 38 -3.09 3.71 -3.02
CA ARG A 38 -4.35 3.12 -2.54
C ARG A 38 -4.62 3.46 -1.07
N VAL A 39 -3.58 3.44 -0.22
CA VAL A 39 -3.70 3.86 1.18
C VAL A 39 -4.17 5.31 1.28
N ASP A 40 -3.56 6.21 0.51
CA ASP A 40 -3.96 7.62 0.51
C ASP A 40 -5.40 7.80 -0.01
N SER A 41 -5.81 7.09 -1.07
CA SER A 41 -7.19 7.14 -1.57
C SER A 41 -8.18 6.64 -0.51
N ILE A 42 -7.90 5.53 0.17
CA ILE A 42 -8.77 5.00 1.22
C ILE A 42 -8.89 5.98 2.39
N ARG A 43 -7.81 6.66 2.79
CA ARG A 43 -7.87 7.68 3.85
C ARG A 43 -8.86 8.80 3.48
N VAL A 44 -8.81 9.28 2.25
CA VAL A 44 -9.73 10.33 1.76
C VAL A 44 -11.18 9.81 1.69
N GLU A 45 -11.39 8.60 1.17
CA GLU A 45 -12.72 7.96 1.13
C GLU A 45 -13.30 7.80 2.54
N PHE A 46 -12.47 7.39 3.50
CA PHE A 46 -12.86 7.21 4.90
C PHE A 46 -13.25 8.54 5.56
N GLU A 47 -12.40 9.57 5.45
CA GLU A 47 -12.68 10.91 5.99
C GLU A 47 -13.96 11.50 5.38
N SER A 48 -14.18 11.31 4.08
CA SER A 48 -15.40 11.76 3.41
C SER A 48 -16.64 11.10 4.00
N LEU A 49 -16.61 9.77 4.13
CA LEU A 49 -17.73 9.01 4.68
C LEU A 49 -17.97 9.33 6.16
N GLU A 50 -16.92 9.47 6.95
CA GLU A 50 -17.02 9.86 8.36
C GLU A 50 -17.71 11.21 8.51
N ASN A 51 -17.32 12.20 7.70
CA ASN A 51 -17.96 13.52 7.68
C ASN A 51 -19.44 13.45 7.29
N GLU A 52 -19.81 12.60 6.34
CA GLU A 52 -21.22 12.39 5.97
C GLU A 52 -22.02 11.77 7.12
N LEU A 53 -21.44 10.80 7.82
CA LEU A 53 -22.10 10.12 8.94
C LEU A 53 -22.21 11.05 10.15
N ILE A 54 -21.19 11.85 10.46
CA ILE A 54 -21.26 12.87 11.51
C ILE A 54 -22.39 13.87 11.23
N LYS A 55 -22.52 14.35 9.99
CA LYS A 55 -23.64 15.23 9.61
C LYS A 55 -25.00 14.56 9.79
N LYS A 56 -25.08 13.24 9.59
CA LYS A 56 -26.33 12.47 9.67
C LYS A 56 -26.73 12.12 11.10
N TYR A 57 -25.78 11.74 11.94
CA TYR A 57 -26.04 11.21 13.29
C TYR A 57 -25.76 12.21 14.42
N GLY A 58 -25.02 13.28 14.13
CA GLY A 58 -24.68 14.36 15.05
C GLY A 58 -23.18 14.41 15.37
N GLU A 59 -22.68 15.60 15.70
CA GLU A 59 -21.25 15.85 16.00
C GLU A 59 -20.71 15.03 17.18
N ASN A 60 -21.58 14.58 18.07
CA ASN A 60 -21.21 13.76 19.22
C ASN A 60 -21.35 12.25 18.96
N SER A 61 -21.62 11.82 17.72
CA SER A 61 -21.78 10.41 17.41
C SER A 61 -20.45 9.68 17.34
N VAL A 62 -20.36 8.53 18.02
CA VAL A 62 -19.25 7.59 17.94
C VAL A 62 -19.73 6.36 17.18
N ILE A 63 -19.05 6.03 16.08
CA ILE A 63 -19.39 4.89 15.24
C ILE A 63 -18.47 3.72 15.59
N ASN A 64 -19.02 2.62 16.06
CA ASN A 64 -18.29 1.39 16.29
C ASN A 64 -18.17 0.63 14.96
N LEU A 65 -16.96 0.54 14.40
CA LEU A 65 -16.72 -0.13 13.11
C LEU A 65 -16.87 -1.65 13.16
N GLU A 66 -16.75 -2.28 14.33
CA GLU A 66 -16.85 -3.74 14.47
C GLU A 66 -18.30 -4.22 14.42
N HIS A 67 -19.23 -3.44 14.98
CA HIS A 67 -20.63 -3.83 15.14
C HIS A 67 -21.61 -2.90 14.40
N GLY A 68 -21.13 -1.79 13.86
CA GLY A 68 -21.93 -0.78 13.16
C GLY A 68 -22.84 0.05 14.07
N THR A 69 -22.66 -0.01 15.39
CA THR A 69 -23.49 0.75 16.35
C THR A 69 -23.05 2.21 16.41
N VAL A 70 -24.02 3.12 16.50
CA VAL A 70 -23.79 4.56 16.66
C VAL A 70 -24.24 4.95 18.07
N THR A 71 -23.34 5.48 18.88
CA THR A 71 -23.64 5.98 20.23
C THR A 71 -23.39 7.49 20.28
N GLN A 72 -23.92 8.19 21.29
CA GLN A 72 -23.56 9.59 21.53
C GLN A 72 -22.55 9.70 22.69
N ASN A 73 -21.46 10.45 22.47
CA ASN A 73 -20.56 10.88 23.54
C ASN A 73 -21.34 11.80 24.49
N GLY A 74 -21.86 11.23 25.58
CA GLY A 74 -22.63 11.96 26.59
C GLY A 74 -23.70 11.16 27.33
N GLU A 75 -24.09 9.96 26.87
CA GLU A 75 -25.14 9.13 27.52
C GLU A 75 -24.63 8.24 28.67
N ASN A 76 -23.47 8.57 29.26
CA ASN A 76 -23.09 8.07 30.58
C ASN A 76 -22.99 9.26 31.54
N LYS A 77 -24.14 9.70 32.06
CA LYS A 77 -24.24 10.42 33.33
C LYS A 77 -25.28 9.74 34.20
#